data_AF-A0A7W0TT68-F1
#
_entry.id   AF-A0A7W0TT68-F1
#
_cell.length_a   1.000
_cell.length_b   1.000
_cell.length_c   1.000
_cell.angle_alpha   90.00
_cell.angle_beta   90.00
_cell.angle_gamma   90.00
#
_symmetry.space_group_name_H-M   'P 1'
#
loop_
_entity.id
_entity.type
_entity.pdbx_description
1 polymer ?
#
loop_
_entity_poly.entity_id
_entity_poly.type
_entity_poly.pdbx_seq_one_letter_code
_entity_poly.pdbx_strand_id
1 'polypeptide(L)' 'MTTQEIHTEIERASERRTELYRLLSEGHNPETAAELSELNARLDELWNEHRALRARMRFGDPEAIVKRARLEERLERAA' A
#
# COMPACT_ATOMS: atom_id res chain seq x y z
N MET A 1 -0.12 -12.34 7.74
CA MET A 1 1.26 -12.23 8.27
C MET A 1 1.25 -11.74 9.71
N THR A 2 2.37 -11.79 10.43
CA THR A 2 2.55 -11.05 11.69
C THR A 2 2.85 -9.58 11.43
N THR A 3 2.64 -8.71 12.43
CA THR A 3 2.95 -7.27 12.35
C THR A 3 4.40 -6.99 11.95
N GLN A 4 5.36 -7.81 12.43
CA GLN A 4 6.77 -7.68 12.08
C GLN A 4 7.04 -8.02 10.61
N GLU A 5 6.47 -9.12 10.12
CA GLU A 5 6.61 -9.51 8.71
C GLU A 5 6.04 -8.46 7.76
N ILE A 6 4.90 -7.86 8.10
CA ILE A 6 4.32 -6.79 7.27
C ILE A 6 5.23 -5.56 7.24
N HIS A 7 5.85 -5.21 8.38
CA HIS A 7 6.78 -4.09 8.44
C HIS A 7 8.01 -4.34 7.55
N THR A 8 8.58 -5.55 7.61
CA THR A 8 9.71 -5.94 6.77
C THR A 8 9.36 -5.90 5.28
N GLU A 9 8.16 -6.36 4.89
CA GLU A 9 7.74 -6.30 3.49
C GLU A 9 7.46 -4.88 3.01
N ILE A 10 6.93 -4.00 3.87
CA ILE A 10 6.77 -2.57 3.55
C ILE A 10 8.12 -1.91 3.34
N GLU A 11 9.13 -2.24 4.14
CA GLU A 11 10.48 -1.71 4.02
C GLU A 11 11.11 -2.14 2.68
N ARG A 12 11.09 -3.44 2.38
CA ARG A 12 11.58 -3.99 1.10
C ARG A 12 10.87 -3.40 -0.11
N ALA A 13 9.54 -3.30 -0.04
CA ALA A 13 8.76 -2.68 -1.11
C ALA A 13 9.13 -1.19 -1.26
N SER A 14 9.33 -0.46 -0.15
CA SER A 14 9.74 0.95 -0.21
C SER A 14 11.15 1.14 -0.81
N GLU A 15 12.09 0.25 -0.51
CA GLU A 15 13.41 0.24 -1.14
C GLU A 15 13.30 0.01 -2.64
N ARG A 16 12.55 -1.02 -3.06
CA ARG A 16 12.31 -1.31 -4.48
C ARG A 16 11.60 -0.16 -5.19
N ARG A 17 10.63 0.48 -4.54
CA ARG A 17 9.96 1.69 -5.05
C ARG A 17 10.96 2.81 -5.37
N THR A 18 11.92 3.02 -4.46
CA THR A 18 12.96 4.05 -4.62
C THR A 18 13.87 3.74 -5.81
N GLU A 19 14.22 2.47 -6.00
CA GLU A 19 15.00 2.01 -7.15
C GLU A 19 14.24 2.22 -8.47
N LEU A 20 12.95 1.89 -8.51
CA LEU A 20 12.10 2.13 -9.68
C LEU A 20 11.95 3.62 -10.01
N TYR A 21 11.84 4.49 -9.01
CA TYR A 21 11.83 5.94 -9.22
C TYR A 21 13.17 6.44 -9.79
N ARG A 22 14.31 5.90 -9.33
CA ARG A 22 15.62 6.24 -9.89
C ARG A 22 15.68 5.83 -11.37
N LEU A 23 15.30 4.59 -11.69
CA LEU A 23 15.28 4.08 -13.07
C LEU A 23 14.35 4.89 -13.99
N LEU A 24 13.18 5.29 -13.51
CA LEU A 24 12.25 6.16 -14.25
C LEU A 24 12.82 7.57 -14.47
N SER A 25 13.66 8.05 -13.56
CA SER A 25 14.36 9.32 -13.70
C SER A 25 15.52 9.26 -14.70
N GLU A 26 16.11 8.07 -14.91
CA GLU A 26 17.17 7.83 -15.90
C GLU A 26 16.62 7.58 -17.31
N GLY A 27 15.37 7.08 -17.42
CA GLY A 27 14.68 6.93 -18.69
C GLY A 27 13.21 6.55 -18.50
N HIS A 28 12.33 7.08 -19.36
CA HIS A 28 10.90 6.80 -19.28
C HIS A 28 10.58 5.39 -19.80
N ASN A 29 10.67 4.40 -18.92
CA ASN A 29 10.35 3.00 -19.21
C ASN A 29 8.92 2.68 -18.75
N PRO A 30 7.98 2.39 -19.67
CA PRO A 30 6.59 2.09 -19.30
C PRO A 30 6.45 0.82 -18.46
N GLU A 31 7.35 -0.15 -18.62
CA GLU A 31 7.40 -1.36 -17.80
C GLU A 31 7.75 -1.04 -16.34
N THR A 32 8.70 -0.14 -16.11
CA THR A 32 9.08 0.34 -14.77
C THR A 32 7.95 1.12 -14.11
N ALA A 33 7.17 1.88 -14.90
CA ALA A 33 5.99 2.59 -14.41
C ALA A 33 4.86 1.63 -14.00
N ALA A 34 4.67 0.54 -14.76
CA ALA A 34 3.71 -0.51 -14.42
C ALA A 34 4.12 -1.24 -13.12
N GLU A 35 5.39 -1.65 -13.01
CA GLU A 35 5.92 -2.30 -11.80
C GLU A 35 5.78 -1.37 -10.57
N LEU A 36 6.05 -0.07 -10.74
CA LEU A 36 5.88 0.92 -9.68
C LEU A 36 4.42 1.03 -9.23
N SER A 37 3.47 0.97 -10.17
CA SER A 37 2.03 1.00 -9.87
C SER A 37 1.59 -0.25 -9.09
N GLU A 38 2.00 -1.44 -9.54
CA GLU A 38 1.72 -2.71 -8.84
C GLU A 38 2.31 -2.70 -7.43
N LEU A 39 3.52 -2.18 -7.28
CA LEU A 39 4.22 -2.11 -6.01
C LEU A 39 3.56 -1.13 -5.03
N ASN A 40 3.01 0.00 -5.53
CA ASN A 40 2.20 0.90 -4.71
C ASN A 40 0.87 0.25 -4.28
N ALA A 41 0.20 -0.50 -5.16
CA ALA A 41 -1.01 -1.25 -4.80
C ALA A 41 -0.70 -2.27 -3.70
N ARG A 42 0.42 -3.00 -3.82
CA ARG A 42 0.85 -3.97 -2.83
C ARG A 42 1.17 -3.33 -1.48
N LEU A 43 1.80 -2.16 -1.48
CA LEU A 43 2.03 -1.38 -0.26
C LEU A 43 0.73 -0.99 0.43
N ASP A 44 -0.29 -0.56 -0.33
CA ASP A 44 -1.60 -0.22 0.25
C ASP A 44 -2.27 -1.44 0.91
N GLU A 45 -2.22 -2.60 0.26
CA GLU A 45 -2.72 -3.85 0.83
C GLU A 45 -2.00 -4.22 2.14
N LEU A 46 -0.67 -4.13 2.16
CA LEU A 46 0.14 -4.41 3.35
C LEU A 46 -0.22 -3.46 4.50
N TRP A 47 -0.38 -2.16 4.21
CA TRP A 47 -0.82 -1.19 5.21
C TRP A 47 -2.25 -1.44 5.69
N ASN A 48 -3.15 -1.86 4.80
CA ASN A 48 -4.51 -2.28 5.18
C ASN A 48 -4.49 -3.51 6.10
N GLU A 49 -3.69 -4.53 5.78
CA GLU A 49 -3.53 -5.73 6.61
C GLU A 49 -2.94 -5.37 7.99
N HIS A 50 -1.90 -4.54 8.03
CA HIS A 50 -1.31 -4.06 9.27
C HIS A 50 -2.31 -3.26 10.11
N ARG A 51 -3.11 -2.38 9.48
CA ARG A 51 -4.17 -1.62 10.16
C ARG A 51 -5.27 -2.54 10.69
N ALA A 52 -5.68 -3.55 9.93
CA ALA A 52 -6.68 -4.53 10.36
C ALA A 52 -6.20 -5.37 11.55
N LEU A 53 -4.95 -5.84 11.52
CA LEU A 53 -4.33 -6.57 12.63
C LEU A 53 -4.22 -5.70 13.89
N ARG A 54 -3.72 -4.46 13.75
CA ARG A 54 -3.61 -3.53 14.88
C ARG A 54 -4.99 -3.16 15.45
N ALA A 55 -5.99 -2.99 14.60
CA ALA A 55 -7.36 -2.73 15.01
C ALA A 55 -7.94 -3.91 15.80
N ARG A 56 -7.79 -5.16 15.30
CA ARG A 56 -8.18 -6.37 16.04
C ARG A 56 -7.50 -6.47 17.40
N MET A 57 -6.19 -6.22 17.46
CA MET A 57 -5.42 -6.25 18.70
C MET A 57 -5.86 -5.19 19.72
N ARG A 58 -6.28 -4.02 19.26
CA ARG A 58 -6.61 -2.89 20.15
C ARG A 58 -8.09 -2.76 20.48
N PHE A 59 -8.99 -3.19 19.60
CA PHE A 59 -10.43 -2.90 19.71
C PHE A 59 -11.35 -4.14 19.58
N GLY A 60 -10.83 -5.33 19.28
CA GLY A 60 -11.69 -6.46 18.87
C GLY A 60 -12.20 -6.31 17.42
N ASP A 61 -13.14 -7.17 16.99
CA ASP A 61 -13.46 -7.45 15.57
C ASP A 61 -13.65 -6.22 14.64
N PRO A 62 -13.02 -6.16 13.45
CA PRO A 62 -12.65 -4.92 12.76
C PRO A 62 -13.61 -4.47 11.64
N GLU A 63 -14.86 -4.97 11.58
CA GLU A 63 -15.80 -4.64 10.49
C GLU A 63 -16.19 -3.15 10.42
N ALA A 64 -16.05 -2.39 11.51
CA ALA A 64 -16.51 -1.00 11.57
C ALA A 64 -15.58 0.01 10.85
N ILE A 65 -14.29 -0.29 10.69
CA ILE A 65 -13.29 0.69 10.18
C ILE A 65 -13.20 0.68 8.65
N VAL A 66 -13.44 -0.47 8.01
CA VAL A 66 -13.38 -0.65 6.54
C VAL A 66 -14.44 0.17 5.81
N LYS A 67 -15.57 0.48 6.45
CA LYS A 67 -16.63 1.32 5.85
C LYS A 67 -16.20 2.76 5.56
N ARG A 68 -15.15 3.26 6.21
CA ARG A 68 -14.71 4.67 6.06
C ARG A 68 -13.67 4.85 4.95
N ALA A 69 -12.78 3.87 4.74
CA ALA A 69 -11.77 3.93 3.68
C ALA A 69 -12.39 3.82 2.27
N ARG A 70 -13.52 3.10 2.10
CA ARG A 70 -14.26 3.04 0.83
C ARG A 70 -14.99 4.35 0.47
N LEU A 71 -15.07 5.32 1.38
CA LEU A 71 -15.79 6.57 1.13
C LEU A 71 -14.92 7.61 0.38
N GLU A 72 -13.59 7.51 0.45
CA GLU A 72 -12.68 8.45 -0.23
C GLU A 72 -12.33 8.03 -1.67
N GLU A 73 -12.51 6.76 -2.06
CA GLU A 73 -12.22 6.27 -3.42
C GLU A 73 -13.17 6.83 -4.52
N ARG A 74 -14.31 7.43 -4.16
CA ARG A 74 -15.32 7.90 -5.16
C ARG A 74 -15.35 9.40 -5.43
N LEU A 75 -14.61 10.26 -4.72
CA LEU A 75 -14.77 11.72 -4.87
C LEU A 75 -13.86 12.37 -5.93
N GLU A 76 -12.75 11.76 -6.34
CA GLU A 76 -11.80 12.43 -7.27
C GLU A 76 -11.95 12.06 -8.75
N ARG A 77 -12.78 11.07 -9.12
CA ARG A 77 -13.01 10.71 -10.54
C ARG A 77 -14.16 11.48 -11.21
N ALA A 78 -14.69 12.52 -10.59
CA ALA A 78 -15.81 13.30 -11.14
C ALA A 78 -15.65 14.82 -11.01
N ALA A 79 -14.42 15.34 -10.84
CA ALA A 79 -14.14 16.78 -10.84
C ALA A 79 -13.30 17.18 -12.06
#